data_AF-A0A2X4TN07-F1
#
_entry.id   AF-A0A2X4TN07-F1
#
_cell.length_a   1.000
_cell.length_b   1.000
_cell.length_c   1.000
_cell.angle_alpha   90.00
_cell.angle_beta   90.00
_cell.angle_gamma   90.00
#
_symmetry.space_group_name_H-M   'P 1'
#
loop_
_entity.id
_entity.type
_entity.pdbx_description
1 polymer ?
#
loop_
_entity_poly.entity_id
_entity_poly.type
_entity_poly.pdbx_seq_one_letter_code
_entity_poly.pdbx_strand_id
1 'polypeptide(L)' 'MTGNEGPAGPYDPDDDPDSDPDNLITNAPLQPDQAEGEDVSEQE' A
#
# COMPACT_ATOMS: atom_id res chain seq x y z
N MET A 1 -4.86 29.13 -2.71
CA MET A 1 -4.41 27.75 -2.95
C MET A 1 -3.72 27.76 -4.31
N THR A 2 -2.40 27.93 -4.34
CA THR A 2 -1.62 27.97 -5.58
C THR A 2 -0.91 26.63 -5.72
N GLY A 3 -1.48 25.74 -6.54
CA GLY A 3 -0.81 24.54 -7.01
C GLY A 3 0.35 24.95 -7.90
N ASN A 4 1.57 24.70 -7.42
CA ASN A 4 2.79 24.85 -8.20
C ASN A 4 3.19 23.46 -8.69
N GLU A 5 2.51 22.99 -9.72
CA GLU A 5 2.87 21.75 -10.43
C GLU A 5 4.05 22.07 -11.39
N GLY A 6 5.23 22.31 -10.82
CA GLY A 6 6.48 22.30 -11.57
C GLY A 6 6.80 20.87 -12.03
N PRO A 7 7.65 20.68 -13.07
CA PRO A 7 8.05 19.34 -13.48
C PRO A 7 8.62 18.62 -12.26
N ALA A 8 8.01 17.50 -11.87
CA ALA A 8 8.48 16.69 -10.76
C ALA A 8 10.00 16.51 -10.94
N GLY A 9 10.76 17.03 -9.98
CA GLY A 9 12.21 16.89 -9.97
C GLY A 9 12.61 15.41 -9.94
N PRO A 10 13.91 15.09 -9.88
CA PRO A 10 14.29 13.74 -9.50
C PRO A 10 13.54 13.34 -8.23
N TYR A 11 13.11 12.08 -8.17
CA TYR A 11 12.46 11.53 -6.98
C TYR A 11 13.35 11.79 -5.75
N ASP A 12 12.76 12.40 -4.73
CA ASP A 12 13.39 12.63 -3.44
C ASP A 12 12.86 11.60 -2.43
N PRO A 13 13.68 10.63 -2.00
CA PRO A 13 13.24 9.65 -1.01
C PRO A 13 12.88 10.28 0.34
N ASP A 14 13.40 11.47 0.67
CA ASP A 14 13.08 12.15 1.93
C ASP A 14 11.66 12.77 1.92
N ASP A 15 11.10 13.04 0.73
CA ASP A 15 9.73 13.51 0.54
C ASP A 15 8.73 12.34 0.38
N ASP A 16 9.20 11.10 0.24
CA ASP A 16 8.34 9.93 0.11
C ASP A 16 7.89 9.44 1.50
N PRO A 17 6.59 9.56 1.84
CA PRO A 17 6.09 9.06 3.11
C PRO A 17 6.29 7.55 3.29
N ASP A 18 6.43 6.78 2.21
CA ASP A 18 6.69 5.34 2.28
C ASP A 18 8.20 5.02 2.52
N SER A 19 9.09 6.01 2.46
CA SER A 19 10.51 5.86 2.85
C SER A 19 10.73 5.84 4.36
N ASP A 20 9.79 6.38 5.15
CA ASP A 20 9.88 6.34 6.61
C ASP A 20 9.52 4.93 7.12
N PRO A 21 10.44 4.21 7.78
CA PRO A 21 10.15 2.88 8.29
C PRO A 21 8.99 2.84 9.28
N ASP A 22 8.69 3.94 9.98
CA ASP A 22 7.57 4.02 10.92
C ASP A 22 6.20 4.13 10.19
N ASN A 23 6.19 4.62 8.94
CA ASN A 23 5.00 4.71 8.10
C ASN A 23 4.60 3.34 7.50
N LEU A 24 5.57 2.43 7.34
CA LEU A 24 5.32 1.08 6.81
C LEU A 24 4.40 0.24 7.71
N ILE A 25 4.39 0.50 9.01
CA ILE A 25 3.56 -0.25 9.97
C ILE A 25 2.22 0.47 10.19
N THR A 26 2.23 1.80 10.16
CA THR A 26 1.06 2.63 10.51
C THR A 26 0.07 2.76 9.35
N ASN A 27 0.55 2.84 8.11
CA ASN A 27 -0.27 3.03 6.91
C ASN A 27 -0.48 1.76 6.10
N ALA A 28 0.08 0.62 6.53
CA ALA A 28 -0.10 -0.63 5.81
C ALA A 28 -1.59 -1.01 5.78
N PRO A 29 -2.20 -1.13 4.59
CA PRO A 29 -3.55 -1.66 4.49
C PRO A 29 -3.54 -3.08 5.02
N LEU A 30 -4.46 -3.38 5.95
CA LEU A 30 -4.72 -4.74 6.36
C LEU A 30 -5.06 -5.54 5.10
N GLN A 31 -4.31 -6.60 4.87
CA GLN A 31 -4.69 -7.57 3.84
C GLN A 31 -6.08 -8.08 4.22
N PRO A 32 -7.04 -8.13 3.28
CA PRO A 32 -8.34 -8.70 3.58
C PRO A 32 -8.15 -10.16 4.02
N ASP A 33 -9.02 -10.61 4.91
CA ASP A 33 -9.08 -12.03 5.26
C ASP A 33 -9.21 -12.83 3.96
N GLN A 34 -8.34 -13.82 3.78
CA GLN A 34 -8.47 -14.73 2.66
C GLN A 34 -9.83 -15.40 2.77
N ALA A 35 -10.63 -15.33 1.71
CA ALA A 35 -11.90 -16.04 1.66
C ALA A 35 -11.67 -17.51 1.98
N GLU A 36 -12.49 -18.07 2.86
CA GLU A 36 -12.51 -19.50 3.14
C GLU A 36 -12.64 -20.22 1.80
N GLY A 37 -11.64 -21.03 1.46
CA GLY A 37 -11.62 -21.77 0.21
C GLY A 37 -12.89 -22.60 0.09
N GLU A 38 -13.41 -22.74 -1.13
CA GLU A 38 -14.49 -23.67 -1.42
C GLU A 38 -14.10 -25.05 -0.88
N ASP A 39 -14.87 -25.56 0.08
CA ASP A 39 -14.72 -26.92 0.57
C ASP A 39 -14.96 -27.83 -0.63
N VAL A 40 -13.88 -28.21 -1.30
CA VAL A 40 -13.88 -29.33 -2.24
C VAL A 40 -14.06 -30.58 -1.42
N SER A 41 -15.28 -30.76 -0.92
CA SER A 41 -15.83 -32.07 -0.68
C SER A 41 -15.88 -32.74 -2.05
N GLU A 42 -14.78 -33.40 -2.42
CA GLU A 42 -14.76 -34.36 -3.51
C GLU A 42 -15.86 -35.37 -3.18
N GLN A 43 -16.96 -35.26 -3.92
CA GLN A 43 -18.05 -36.22 -3.89
C GLN A 43 -17.52 -37.54 -4.46
N GLU A 44 -17.50 -38.56 -3.60
CA GLU A 44 -17.41 -40.01 -3.87
C GLU A 44 -16.10 -40.62 -4.41
#